data_AF-A0A7C6F1W5-F1
#
_entry.id   AF-A0A7C6F1W5-F1
#
_cell.length_a   1.000
_cell.length_b   1.000
_cell.length_c   1.000
_cell.angle_alpha   90.00
_cell.angle_beta   90.00
_cell.angle_gamma   90.00
#
_symmetry.space_group_name_H-M   'P 1'
#
loop_
_entity.id
_entity.type
_entity.pdbx_description
1 polymer ?
#
loop_
_entity_poly.entity_id
_entity_poly.type
_entity_poly.pdbx_seq_one_letter_code
_entity_poly.pdbx_strand_id
1 'polypeptide(L)'
;TLLFSATMPPSIASIASRYMKDPAEVVIGTKNSGADQISHTYYMVNNRNKYEVLKRIADAEPSLYGIVFCRTRRETHEIAGRLINDGYNADALHGDLSQQQRDTVMQKFRVRNITILVATDVAARGLDVTDLTHIIHYSAPDDAQVYTHRSGRTGRAGKKGNSVLLVQPKEKPIIRLIQNTLKTPLTEGKVPGAGEIFEKRLAGWIQNIQNAQTSDPHISTLADKISKQLSDLSREDLIRRMITLELKKFSGYEDHLTEPEERKGKTKRRQEPEDFDFTRLFVNAGKMDGLNNAELLGIINRNTRGKKIALGKIDIKKRYSFFEVESNKAAEMIRILNTVRFRNRDFRVQKAGDHLIKEFSRADMVSDQNFLISSRN
;
A
#
# COMPACT_ATOMS: atom_id res chain seq x y z
N THR A 1 16.21 6.76 45.62
CA THR A 1 16.09 6.13 44.28
C THR A 1 14.70 6.43 43.74
N LEU A 2 14.58 6.79 42.47
CA LEU A 2 13.30 7.05 41.81
C LEU A 2 13.17 6.07 40.65
N LEU A 3 12.02 5.39 40.54
CA LEU A 3 11.71 4.47 39.45
C LEU A 3 10.40 4.91 38.80
N PHE A 4 10.43 5.10 37.48
CA PHE A 4 9.25 5.46 36.69
C PHE A 4 8.93 4.29 35.76
N SER A 5 7.68 3.83 35.77
CA SER A 5 7.23 2.79 34.86
C SER A 5 5.79 3.03 34.43
N ALA A 6 5.51 2.81 33.15
CA ALA A 6 4.14 2.89 32.60
C ALA A 6 3.26 1.71 33.04
N THR A 7 3.88 0.57 33.36
CA THR A 7 3.20 -0.63 33.90
C THR A 7 4.05 -1.28 34.99
N MET A 8 3.45 -2.07 35.88
CA MET A 8 4.17 -2.77 36.97
C MET A 8 4.12 -4.30 36.79
N PRO A 9 4.84 -4.88 35.81
CA PRO A 9 4.99 -6.32 35.72
C PRO A 9 5.92 -6.86 36.84
N PRO A 10 5.86 -8.16 37.16
CA PRO A 10 6.63 -8.76 38.26
C PRO A 10 8.15 -8.52 38.19
N SER A 11 8.71 -8.43 36.98
CA SER A 11 10.13 -8.13 36.77
C SER A 11 10.53 -6.73 37.24
N ILE A 12 9.71 -5.72 36.95
CA ILE A 12 9.94 -4.33 37.39
C ILE A 12 9.68 -4.20 38.90
N ALA A 13 8.64 -4.87 39.41
CA ALA A 13 8.36 -4.92 40.84
C ALA A 13 9.53 -5.53 41.63
N SER A 14 10.17 -6.59 41.09
CA SER A 14 11.35 -7.22 41.69
C SER A 14 12.58 -6.30 41.68
N ILE A 15 12.76 -5.49 40.63
CA ILE A 15 13.82 -4.48 40.61
C ILE A 15 13.55 -3.39 41.66
N ALA A 16 12.31 -2.91 41.75
CA ALA A 16 11.92 -1.93 42.74
C ALA A 16 12.17 -2.45 44.17
N SER A 17 11.74 -3.68 44.48
CA SER A 17 11.92 -4.26 45.81
C SER A 17 13.38 -4.55 46.17
N ARG A 18 14.21 -4.91 45.19
CA ARG A 18 15.62 -5.22 45.42
C ARG A 18 16.49 -3.97 45.61
N TYR A 19 16.18 -2.88 44.92
CA TYR A 19 17.06 -1.70 44.84
C TYR A 19 16.48 -0.42 45.47
N MET A 20 15.21 -0.43 45.90
CA MET A 20 14.59 0.70 46.59
C MET A 20 14.34 0.34 48.05
N LYS A 21 14.63 1.27 48.95
CA LYS A 21 14.39 1.15 50.40
C LYS A 21 13.22 2.03 50.77
N ASP A 22 12.16 1.42 51.31
CA ASP A 22 10.91 2.08 51.70
C ASP A 22 10.34 3.07 50.65
N PRO A 23 10.07 2.60 49.40
CA PRO A 23 9.60 3.48 48.34
C PRO A 23 8.13 3.86 48.52
N ALA A 24 7.82 5.15 48.45
CA ALA A 24 6.44 5.61 48.28
C ALA A 24 5.95 5.31 46.86
N GLU A 25 4.84 4.57 46.72
CA GLU A 25 4.22 4.25 45.42
C GLU A 25 3.17 5.31 45.07
N VAL A 26 3.36 5.99 43.93
CA VAL A 26 2.40 6.95 43.38
C VAL A 26 1.83 6.41 42.08
N VAL A 27 0.55 6.03 42.09
CA VAL A 27 -0.16 5.50 40.92
C VAL A 27 -1.13 6.55 40.40
N ILE A 28 -0.95 6.97 39.15
CA ILE A 28 -1.84 7.95 38.49
C ILE A 28 -2.70 7.21 37.45
N GLY A 29 -4.02 7.15 37.68
CA GLY A 29 -5.01 6.51 36.82
C GLY A 29 -5.39 5.07 37.21
N THR A 30 -6.40 4.49 36.55
CA THR A 30 -6.74 3.07 36.68
C THR A 30 -5.72 2.21 35.94
N LYS A 31 -5.17 1.20 36.64
CA LYS A 31 -4.20 0.22 36.13
C LYS A 31 -4.77 -0.45 34.86
N ASN A 32 -4.34 -0.01 33.67
CA ASN A 32 -4.63 -0.58 32.34
C ASN A 32 -5.95 -0.22 31.62
N SER A 33 -6.69 0.83 32.01
CA SER A 33 -8.01 1.12 31.41
C SER A 33 -8.01 1.38 29.88
N GLY A 34 -6.89 1.84 29.31
CA GLY A 34 -6.76 2.01 27.85
C GLY A 34 -6.60 0.70 27.06
N ALA A 35 -6.13 -0.38 27.70
CA ALA A 35 -5.92 -1.66 27.02
C ALA A 35 -7.24 -2.38 26.71
N ASP A 36 -8.26 -2.17 27.55
CA ASP A 36 -9.54 -2.89 27.45
C ASP A 36 -10.43 -2.36 26.30
N GLN A 37 -10.13 -1.17 25.76
CA GLN A 37 -10.88 -0.55 24.66
C GLN A 37 -10.25 -0.78 23.28
N ILE A 38 -9.21 -1.63 23.18
CA ILE A 38 -8.52 -1.93 21.94
C ILE A 38 -8.99 -3.28 21.40
N SER A 39 -9.51 -3.28 20.17
CA SER A 39 -9.74 -4.49 19.39
C SER A 39 -8.44 -4.94 18.74
N HIS A 40 -8.08 -6.20 18.93
CA HIS A 40 -6.84 -6.78 18.39
C HIS A 40 -7.16 -7.80 17.29
N THR A 41 -6.67 -7.53 16.08
CA THR A 41 -6.87 -8.40 14.91
C THR A 41 -5.54 -8.69 14.23
N TYR A 42 -5.32 -9.93 13.81
CA TYR A 42 -4.18 -10.30 12.96
C TYR A 42 -4.63 -10.83 11.62
N TYR A 43 -3.82 -10.61 10.59
CA TYR A 43 -4.02 -11.17 9.26
C TYR A 43 -2.80 -12.00 8.88
N MET A 44 -3.02 -13.25 8.48
CA MET A 44 -1.99 -14.10 7.88
C MET A 44 -1.77 -13.68 6.42
N VAL A 45 -0.59 -13.14 6.10
CA VAL A 45 -0.33 -12.56 4.78
C VAL A 45 1.09 -12.90 4.31
N ASN A 46 1.20 -13.33 3.06
CA ASN A 46 2.51 -13.47 2.40
C ASN A 46 3.15 -12.10 2.18
N ASN A 47 4.47 -11.99 2.28
CA ASN A 47 5.19 -10.71 2.17
C ASN A 47 4.82 -9.90 0.91
N ARG A 48 4.65 -10.58 -0.23
CA ARG A 48 4.28 -9.95 -1.51
C ARG A 48 2.92 -9.25 -1.48
N ASN A 49 2.01 -9.70 -0.61
CA ASN A 49 0.64 -9.21 -0.53
C ASN A 49 0.42 -8.26 0.65
N LYS A 50 1.42 -8.03 1.52
CA LYS A 50 1.25 -7.18 2.71
C LYS A 50 0.75 -5.78 2.38
N TYR A 51 1.32 -5.16 1.35
CA TYR A 51 0.88 -3.85 0.90
C TYR A 51 -0.58 -3.84 0.42
N GLU A 52 -0.97 -4.84 -0.36
CA GLU A 52 -2.35 -4.95 -0.86
C GLU A 52 -3.33 -5.13 0.30
N VAL A 53 -2.96 -5.90 1.33
CA VAL A 53 -3.78 -6.03 2.55
C VAL A 53 -3.86 -4.72 3.33
N LEU A 54 -2.74 -3.99 3.48
CA LEU A 54 -2.73 -2.67 4.10
C LEU A 54 -3.70 -1.72 3.38
N LYS A 55 -3.63 -1.68 2.05
CA LYS A 55 -4.51 -0.88 1.20
C LYS A 55 -5.98 -1.21 1.46
N ARG A 56 -6.31 -2.51 1.44
CA ARG A 56 -7.68 -2.99 1.70
C ARG A 56 -8.20 -2.65 3.10
N ILE A 57 -7.34 -2.71 4.11
CA ILE A 57 -7.70 -2.28 5.47
C ILE A 57 -7.99 -0.78 5.50
N ALA A 58 -7.14 0.03 4.86
CA ALA A 58 -7.37 1.46 4.73
C ALA A 58 -8.61 1.80 3.90
N ASP A 59 -8.96 0.95 2.93
CA ASP A 59 -10.14 1.14 2.11
C ASP A 59 -11.43 0.80 2.82
N ALA A 60 -11.42 -0.27 3.60
CA ALA A 60 -12.57 -0.70 4.40
C ALA A 60 -12.90 0.27 5.54
N GLU A 61 -11.97 1.16 5.90
CA GLU A 61 -12.11 2.07 7.04
C GLU A 61 -11.87 3.53 6.65
N PRO A 62 -12.91 4.24 6.16
CA PRO A 62 -12.79 5.64 5.74
C PRO A 62 -12.38 6.60 6.86
N SER A 63 -12.61 6.24 8.13
CA SER A 63 -12.25 7.06 9.31
C SER A 63 -10.84 6.76 9.85
N LEU A 64 -10.03 6.02 9.09
CA LEU A 64 -8.70 5.62 9.51
C LEU A 64 -7.82 6.86 9.74
N TYR A 65 -7.43 7.03 10.99
CA TYR A 65 -6.44 7.98 11.47
C TYR A 65 -5.47 7.21 12.36
N GLY A 66 -4.25 6.96 11.87
CA GLY A 66 -3.43 5.91 12.46
C GLY A 66 -1.97 5.90 12.08
N ILE A 67 -1.23 5.05 12.78
CA ILE A 67 0.21 4.84 12.56
C ILE A 67 0.43 3.44 11.99
N VAL A 68 1.18 3.36 10.89
CA VAL A 68 1.65 2.12 10.28
C VAL A 68 3.10 1.89 10.70
N PHE A 69 3.34 0.90 11.55
CA PHE A 69 4.66 0.54 12.04
C PHE A 69 5.39 -0.40 11.08
N CYS A 70 6.54 0.06 10.61
CA CYS A 70 7.47 -0.68 9.78
C CYS A 70 8.77 -0.96 10.54
N ARG A 71 9.51 -1.98 10.13
CA ARG A 71 10.77 -2.40 10.79
C ARG A 71 11.93 -1.50 10.40
N THR A 72 12.00 -1.05 9.15
CA THR A 72 13.17 -0.33 8.61
C THR A 72 12.80 1.01 8.02
N ARG A 73 13.77 1.94 7.97
CA ARG A 73 13.61 3.27 7.35
C ARG A 73 13.28 3.16 5.85
N ARG A 74 13.90 2.18 5.17
CA ARG A 74 13.61 1.89 3.76
C ARG A 74 12.16 1.42 3.57
N GLU A 75 11.69 0.52 4.43
CA GLU A 75 10.30 0.05 4.40
C GLU A 75 9.33 1.20 4.67
N THR A 76 9.60 2.08 5.63
CA THR A 76 8.73 3.26 5.84
C THR A 76 8.63 4.14 4.61
N HIS A 77 9.75 4.42 3.95
CA HIS A 77 9.79 5.28 2.77
C HIS A 77 9.05 4.64 1.58
N GLU A 78 9.27 3.33 1.34
CA GLU A 78 8.60 2.59 0.28
C GLU A 78 7.09 2.55 0.48
N ILE A 79 6.63 2.21 1.69
CA ILE A 79 5.20 2.08 1.98
C ILE A 79 4.49 3.44 1.94
N ALA A 80 5.09 4.48 2.49
CA ALA A 80 4.53 5.83 2.40
C ALA A 80 4.44 6.31 0.94
N GLY A 81 5.52 6.15 0.15
CA GLY A 81 5.52 6.55 -1.26
C GLY A 81 4.46 5.83 -2.09
N ARG A 82 4.24 4.53 -1.84
CA ARG A 82 3.17 3.78 -2.50
C ARG A 82 1.78 4.26 -2.08
N LEU A 83 1.55 4.51 -0.79
CA LEU A 83 0.28 5.05 -0.32
C LEU A 83 -0.02 6.43 -0.91
N ILE A 84 0.98 7.31 -1.00
CA ILE A 84 0.83 8.63 -1.63
C ILE A 84 0.49 8.48 -3.13
N ASN A 85 1.18 7.59 -3.84
CA ASN A 85 0.90 7.32 -5.26
C ASN A 85 -0.50 6.74 -5.49
N ASP A 86 -1.01 5.96 -4.53
CA ASP A 86 -2.37 5.41 -4.55
C ASP A 86 -3.43 6.42 -4.06
N GLY A 87 -3.03 7.66 -3.73
CA GLY A 87 -3.94 8.75 -3.37
C GLY A 87 -4.33 8.85 -1.90
N TYR A 88 -3.67 8.11 -1.00
CA TYR A 88 -3.90 8.25 0.43
C TYR A 88 -3.13 9.43 1.01
N ASN A 89 -3.73 10.10 1.99
CA ASN A 89 -3.09 11.16 2.76
C ASN A 89 -2.09 10.55 3.76
N ALA A 90 -0.92 10.16 3.26
CA ALA A 90 0.12 9.48 4.03
C ALA A 90 1.46 10.24 3.99
N ASP A 91 2.30 10.01 5.00
CA ASP A 91 3.69 10.49 5.02
C ASP A 91 4.56 9.58 5.89
N ALA A 92 5.89 9.66 5.73
CA ALA A 92 6.84 8.82 6.45
C ALA A 92 7.47 9.54 7.66
N LEU A 93 7.74 8.79 8.73
CA LEU A 93 8.47 9.26 9.91
C LEU A 93 9.57 8.26 10.32
N HIS A 94 10.82 8.59 10.01
CA HIS A 94 11.97 7.73 10.28
C HIS A 94 13.23 8.53 10.61
N GLY A 95 14.28 7.84 11.06
CA GLY A 95 15.50 8.47 11.58
C GLY A 95 16.35 9.26 10.58
N ASP A 96 16.15 9.05 9.26
CA ASP A 96 16.89 9.80 8.23
C ASP A 96 16.30 11.20 7.94
N LEU A 97 15.16 11.56 8.55
CA LEU A 97 14.57 12.89 8.38
C LEU A 97 15.34 13.92 9.21
N SER A 98 15.55 15.11 8.66
CA SER A 98 16.01 16.26 9.43
C SER A 98 14.95 16.65 10.49
N GLN A 99 15.37 17.35 11.54
CA GLN A 99 14.42 17.80 12.58
C GLN A 99 13.29 18.65 11.99
N GLN A 100 13.61 19.55 11.05
CA GLN A 100 12.62 20.38 10.36
C GLN A 100 11.62 19.55 9.55
N GLN A 101 12.09 18.52 8.83
CA GLN A 101 11.20 17.60 8.11
C GLN A 101 10.31 16.83 9.07
N ARG A 102 10.88 16.36 10.19
CA ARG A 102 10.15 15.67 11.24
C ARG A 102 9.02 16.53 11.80
N ASP A 103 9.31 17.78 12.13
CA ASP A 103 8.32 18.73 12.67
C ASP A 103 7.22 19.03 11.65
N THR A 104 7.58 19.15 10.36
CA THR A 104 6.62 19.37 9.27
C THR A 104 5.64 18.19 9.13
N VAL A 105 6.15 16.96 9.07
CA VAL A 105 5.31 15.75 8.99
C VAL A 105 4.41 15.64 10.22
N MET A 106 4.96 15.89 11.41
CA MET A 106 4.20 15.85 12.64
C MET A 106 3.10 16.91 12.71
N GLN A 107 3.37 18.12 12.23
CA GLN A 107 2.38 19.17 12.17
C GLN A 107 1.22 18.77 11.24
N LYS A 108 1.53 18.27 10.03
CA LYS A 108 0.51 17.76 9.09
C LYS A 108 -0.33 16.65 9.73
N PHE A 109 0.29 15.76 10.50
CA PHE A 109 -0.42 14.65 11.15
C PHE A 109 -1.34 15.15 12.27
N ARG A 110 -0.87 16.08 13.11
CA ARG A 110 -1.67 16.65 14.21
C ARG A 110 -2.90 17.41 13.72
N VAL A 111 -2.77 18.17 12.63
CA VAL A 111 -3.90 18.89 12.01
C VAL A 111 -4.74 18.01 11.07
N ARG A 112 -4.45 16.70 11.00
CA ARG A 112 -5.13 15.69 10.15
C ARG A 112 -5.07 15.95 8.64
N ASN A 113 -4.11 16.73 8.16
CA ASN A 113 -3.84 16.85 6.73
C ASN A 113 -3.29 15.53 6.16
N ILE A 114 -2.56 14.77 6.97
CA ILE A 114 -2.26 13.36 6.71
C ILE A 114 -2.97 12.51 7.75
N THR A 115 -3.51 11.38 7.31
CA THR A 115 -4.28 10.46 8.14
C THR A 115 -3.54 9.16 8.42
N ILE A 116 -2.55 8.81 7.58
CA ILE A 116 -1.72 7.61 7.74
C ILE A 116 -0.26 8.01 7.94
N LEU A 117 0.27 7.80 9.15
CA LEU A 117 1.68 8.04 9.44
C LEU A 117 2.46 6.72 9.37
N VAL A 118 3.39 6.58 8.43
CA VAL A 118 4.22 5.37 8.28
C VAL A 118 5.53 5.56 9.03
N ALA A 119 5.76 4.81 10.12
CA ALA A 119 6.84 5.09 11.06
C ALA A 119 7.66 3.87 11.49
N THR A 120 8.89 4.13 11.94
CA THR A 120 9.71 3.17 12.70
C THR A 120 9.53 3.39 14.20
N ASP A 121 9.86 2.38 15.04
CA ASP A 121 9.73 2.51 16.51
C ASP A 121 10.51 3.69 17.07
N VAL A 122 11.74 3.89 16.61
CA VAL A 122 12.63 4.96 17.08
C VAL A 122 12.02 6.33 16.81
N ALA A 123 11.46 6.51 15.62
CA ALA A 123 10.82 7.75 15.21
C ALA A 123 9.45 7.97 15.89
N ALA A 124 8.76 6.90 16.26
CA ALA A 124 7.43 6.96 16.87
C ALA A 124 7.44 7.07 18.40
N ARG A 125 8.60 6.94 19.05
CA ARG A 125 8.74 7.18 20.49
C ARG A 125 8.51 8.66 20.80
N GLY A 126 7.77 8.94 21.87
CA GLY A 126 7.46 10.31 22.28
C GLY A 126 6.45 11.02 21.38
N LEU A 127 5.79 10.30 20.46
CA LEU A 127 4.68 10.87 19.70
C LEU A 127 3.51 11.18 20.65
N ASP A 128 3.29 12.48 20.88
CA ASP A 128 2.11 13.01 21.52
C ASP A 128 1.07 13.32 20.44
N VAL A 129 0.30 12.29 20.10
CA VAL A 129 -0.83 12.35 19.18
C VAL A 129 -2.00 11.66 19.87
N THR A 130 -3.10 12.39 19.99
CA THR A 130 -4.35 11.92 20.56
C THR A 130 -5.25 11.35 19.46
N ASP A 131 -6.27 10.58 19.86
CA ASP A 131 -7.37 10.18 18.98
C ASP A 131 -7.02 9.30 17.78
N LEU A 132 -5.91 8.57 17.82
CA LEU A 132 -5.61 7.54 16.82
C LEU A 132 -6.71 6.47 16.86
N THR A 133 -7.35 6.23 15.74
CA THR A 133 -8.36 5.17 15.58
C THR A 133 -7.69 3.83 15.29
N HIS A 134 -6.52 3.84 14.64
CA HIS A 134 -5.84 2.64 14.17
C HIS A 134 -4.34 2.62 14.48
N ILE A 135 -3.86 1.44 14.87
CA ILE A 135 -2.43 1.09 14.86
C ILE A 135 -2.26 -0.14 13.99
N ILE A 136 -1.44 -0.03 12.95
CA ILE A 136 -1.20 -1.11 12.00
C ILE A 136 0.26 -1.53 12.10
N HIS A 137 0.50 -2.76 12.52
CA HIS A 137 1.82 -3.37 12.55
C HIS A 137 2.06 -4.04 11.19
N TYR A 138 2.56 -3.25 10.22
CA TYR A 138 2.91 -3.76 8.89
C TYR A 138 4.03 -4.79 8.98
N SER A 139 5.04 -4.48 9.79
CA SER A 139 6.04 -5.43 10.26
C SER A 139 5.70 -5.86 11.68
N ALA A 140 5.52 -7.17 11.88
CA ALA A 140 5.31 -7.75 13.20
C ALA A 140 6.48 -7.36 14.13
N PRO A 141 6.20 -6.92 15.37
CA PRO A 141 7.24 -6.57 16.32
C PRO A 141 8.04 -7.80 16.73
N ASP A 142 9.25 -7.59 17.25
CA ASP A 142 10.14 -8.68 17.63
C ASP A 142 9.74 -9.30 18.98
N ASP A 143 8.96 -8.58 19.80
CA ASP A 143 8.41 -9.07 21.06
C ASP A 143 7.02 -8.49 21.39
N ALA A 144 6.37 -9.07 22.40
CA ALA A 144 5.02 -8.70 22.82
C ALA A 144 4.94 -7.37 23.59
N GLN A 145 6.02 -6.92 24.24
CA GLN A 145 6.02 -5.63 24.94
C GLN A 145 6.02 -4.47 23.94
N VAL A 146 6.81 -4.58 22.87
CA VAL A 146 6.80 -3.64 21.75
C VAL A 146 5.42 -3.59 21.12
N TYR A 147 4.77 -4.76 20.93
CA TYR A 147 3.38 -4.80 20.45
C TYR A 147 2.45 -3.96 21.34
N THR A 148 2.44 -4.22 22.65
CA THR A 148 1.57 -3.51 23.60
C THR A 148 1.85 -2.01 23.63
N HIS A 149 3.12 -1.58 23.58
CA HIS A 149 3.49 -0.16 23.56
C HIS A 149 3.04 0.59 22.30
N ARG A 150 3.11 -0.08 21.14
CA ARG A 150 2.61 0.44 19.86
C ARG A 150 1.09 0.52 19.87
N SER A 151 0.41 -0.55 20.27
CA SER A 151 -1.06 -0.61 20.29
C SER A 151 -1.67 0.35 21.30
N GLY A 152 -1.01 0.60 22.44
CA GLY A 152 -1.44 1.61 23.44
C GLY A 152 -1.37 3.08 22.95
N ARG A 153 -1.09 3.31 21.67
CA ARG A 153 -1.21 4.62 21.02
C ARG A 153 -2.66 4.90 20.56
N THR A 154 -3.48 3.87 20.39
CA THR A 154 -4.94 3.98 20.20
C THR A 154 -5.68 3.62 21.50
N GLY A 155 -7.03 3.68 21.50
CA GLY A 155 -7.85 3.27 22.65
C GLY A 155 -7.76 4.21 23.87
N ARG A 156 -7.38 5.48 23.66
CA ARG A 156 -7.15 6.45 24.74
C ARG A 156 -8.43 7.21 25.12
N ALA A 157 -8.48 7.70 26.36
CA ALA A 157 -9.58 8.53 26.87
C ALA A 157 -10.99 7.93 26.67
N GLY A 158 -11.12 6.60 26.81
CA GLY A 158 -12.39 5.89 26.69
C GLY A 158 -12.88 5.68 25.25
N LYS A 159 -12.12 6.11 24.23
CA LYS A 159 -12.43 5.85 22.82
C LYS A 159 -12.03 4.42 22.44
N LYS A 160 -12.78 3.81 21.52
CA LYS A 160 -12.42 2.53 20.92
C LYS A 160 -11.20 2.69 20.01
N GLY A 161 -10.32 1.70 20.02
CA GLY A 161 -9.14 1.64 19.17
C GLY A 161 -9.02 0.32 18.45
N ASN A 162 -8.41 0.32 17.26
CA ASN A 162 -8.16 -0.89 16.48
C ASN A 162 -6.65 -1.11 16.32
N SER A 163 -6.18 -2.30 16.69
CA SER A 163 -4.80 -2.73 16.56
C SER A 163 -4.70 -3.91 15.60
N VAL A 164 -4.18 -3.65 14.40
CA VAL A 164 -4.09 -4.61 13.30
C VAL A 164 -2.66 -5.11 13.15
N LEU A 165 -2.47 -6.43 13.06
CA LEU A 165 -1.17 -7.07 12.92
C LEU A 165 -1.06 -7.86 11.61
N LEU A 166 -0.10 -7.52 10.74
CA LEU A 166 0.18 -8.30 9.53
C LEU A 166 1.30 -9.31 9.79
N VAL A 167 0.96 -10.61 9.75
CA VAL A 167 1.86 -11.71 10.12
C VAL A 167 2.18 -12.57 8.92
N GLN A 168 3.47 -12.79 8.64
CA GLN A 168 3.91 -13.79 7.66
C GLN A 168 3.83 -15.20 8.23
N PRO A 169 3.70 -16.25 7.39
CA PRO A 169 3.75 -17.65 7.84
C PRO A 169 4.92 -17.98 8.78
N LYS A 170 6.11 -17.45 8.48
CA LYS A 170 7.32 -17.62 9.31
C LYS A 170 7.28 -16.86 10.65
N GLU A 171 6.46 -15.81 10.74
CA GLU A 171 6.31 -14.96 11.93
C GLU A 171 5.22 -15.49 12.87
N LYS A 172 4.51 -16.58 12.52
CA LYS A 172 3.41 -17.16 13.30
C LYS A 172 3.69 -17.34 14.81
N PRO A 173 4.91 -17.69 15.28
CA PRO A 173 5.20 -17.78 16.72
C PRO A 173 4.92 -16.49 17.50
N ILE A 174 5.04 -15.30 16.89
CA ILE A 174 4.79 -14.02 17.56
C ILE A 174 3.34 -13.86 18.01
N ILE A 175 2.38 -14.49 17.31
CA ILE A 175 0.95 -14.42 17.63
C ILE A 175 0.72 -14.98 19.04
N ARG A 176 1.33 -16.12 19.37
CA ARG A 176 1.21 -16.75 20.69
C ARG A 176 1.84 -15.88 21.78
N LEU A 177 3.02 -15.31 21.51
CA LEU A 177 3.70 -14.43 22.46
C LEU A 177 2.85 -13.20 22.80
N ILE A 178 2.26 -12.58 21.77
CA ILE A 178 1.35 -11.44 21.94
C ILE A 178 0.09 -11.87 22.69
N GLN A 179 -0.57 -12.95 22.26
CA GLN A 179 -1.81 -13.44 22.90
C GLN A 179 -1.63 -13.74 24.39
N ASN A 180 -0.48 -14.28 24.79
CA ASN A 180 -0.19 -14.56 26.21
C ASN A 180 -0.01 -13.30 27.06
N THR A 181 0.31 -12.17 26.42
CA THR A 181 0.54 -10.88 27.09
C THR A 181 -0.74 -10.04 27.12
N LEU A 182 -1.61 -10.20 26.13
CA LEU A 182 -2.88 -9.49 26.04
C LEU A 182 -3.93 -10.08 27.00
N LYS A 183 -4.77 -9.20 27.55
CA LYS A 183 -5.98 -9.60 28.30
C LYS A 183 -7.19 -9.85 27.40
N THR A 184 -7.14 -9.35 26.18
CA THR A 184 -8.18 -9.45 25.15
C THR A 184 -7.75 -10.46 24.07
N PRO A 185 -8.72 -11.10 23.38
CA PRO A 185 -8.40 -12.04 22.31
C PRO A 185 -7.77 -11.33 21.10
N LEU A 186 -6.67 -11.89 20.60
CA LEU A 186 -6.08 -11.53 19.31
C LEU A 186 -6.76 -12.39 18.23
N THR A 187 -7.71 -11.80 17.52
CA THR A 187 -8.59 -12.52 16.58
C THR A 187 -8.03 -12.57 15.17
N GLU A 188 -8.24 -13.67 14.45
CA GLU A 188 -7.87 -13.75 13.04
C GLU A 188 -8.89 -12.98 12.20
N GLY A 189 -8.42 -11.96 11.49
CA GLY A 189 -9.20 -11.18 10.56
C GLY A 189 -9.26 -11.85 9.19
N LYS A 190 -10.40 -11.74 8.52
CA LYS A 190 -10.52 -12.03 7.09
C LYS A 190 -10.22 -10.75 6.32
N VAL A 191 -9.23 -10.79 5.44
CA VAL A 191 -8.93 -9.64 4.58
C VAL A 191 -10.19 -9.35 3.78
N PRO A 192 -10.75 -8.12 3.84
CA PRO A 192 -11.97 -7.79 3.14
C PRO A 192 -11.86 -8.15 1.65
N GLY A 193 -12.91 -8.80 1.16
CA GLY A 193 -13.09 -9.02 -0.26
C GLY A 193 -13.25 -7.68 -0.94
N ALA A 194 -12.87 -7.60 -2.21
CA ALA A 194 -12.85 -6.29 -2.84
C ALA A 194 -14.25 -5.74 -3.17
N GLY A 195 -15.23 -6.62 -3.39
CA GLY A 195 -16.64 -6.22 -3.41
C GLY A 195 -17.14 -5.68 -2.06
N GLU A 196 -16.69 -6.24 -0.93
CA GLU A 196 -17.06 -5.74 0.41
C GLU A 196 -16.47 -4.35 0.67
N ILE A 197 -15.22 -4.11 0.24
CA ILE A 197 -14.57 -2.81 0.32
C ILE A 197 -15.32 -1.77 -0.51
N PHE A 198 -15.71 -2.16 -1.71
CA PHE A 198 -16.48 -1.33 -2.63
C PHE A 198 -17.80 -0.89 -1.99
N GLU A 199 -18.58 -1.83 -1.43
CA GLU A 199 -19.87 -1.52 -0.80
C GLU A 199 -19.70 -0.56 0.38
N LYS A 200 -18.73 -0.82 1.26
CA LYS A 200 -18.44 0.04 2.43
C LYS A 200 -18.04 1.45 2.03
N ARG A 201 -17.20 1.60 1.00
CA ARG A 201 -16.77 2.92 0.52
C ARG A 201 -17.89 3.67 -0.17
N LEU A 202 -18.66 2.99 -1.02
CA LEU A 202 -19.80 3.61 -1.69
C LEU A 202 -20.82 4.09 -0.66
N ALA A 203 -21.10 3.29 0.38
CA ALA A 203 -21.96 3.69 1.49
C ALA A 203 -21.43 4.95 2.22
N GLY A 204 -20.13 5.00 2.52
CA GLY A 204 -19.50 6.18 3.14
C GLY A 204 -19.57 7.43 2.27
N TRP A 205 -19.34 7.30 0.96
CA TRP A 205 -19.43 8.41 0.01
C TRP A 205 -20.87 8.93 -0.11
N ILE A 206 -21.86 8.03 -0.18
CA ILE A 206 -23.28 8.40 -0.17
C ILE A 206 -23.64 9.15 1.12
N GLN A 207 -23.16 8.68 2.27
CA GLN A 207 -23.40 9.34 3.55
C GLN A 207 -22.79 10.75 3.56
N ASN A 208 -21.61 10.94 2.98
CA ASN A 208 -20.98 12.25 2.85
C ASN A 208 -21.80 13.20 1.95
N ILE A 209 -22.34 12.70 0.83
CA ILE A 209 -23.23 13.48 -0.04
C ILE A 209 -24.49 13.89 0.71
N GLN A 210 -25.11 12.97 1.45
CA GLN A 210 -26.32 13.23 2.22
C GLN A 210 -26.11 14.26 3.34
N ASN A 211 -24.92 14.26 3.95
CA ASN A 211 -24.59 15.16 5.06
C ASN A 211 -23.97 16.49 4.59
N ALA A 212 -23.74 16.69 3.29
CA ALA A 212 -23.14 17.90 2.77
C ALA A 212 -24.11 19.09 2.93
N GLN A 213 -23.63 20.18 3.53
CA GLN A 213 -24.41 21.41 3.66
C GLN A 213 -24.59 22.08 2.29
N THR A 214 -25.83 22.38 1.92
CA THR A 214 -26.19 23.00 0.63
C THR A 214 -26.60 24.47 0.76
N SER A 215 -26.57 25.02 1.97
CA SER A 215 -27.11 26.34 2.30
C SER A 215 -26.20 27.53 1.96
N ASP A 216 -25.04 27.28 1.34
CA ASP A 216 -24.09 28.34 0.98
C ASP A 216 -24.57 29.10 -0.29
N PRO A 217 -24.78 30.44 -0.22
CA PRO A 217 -25.24 31.24 -1.36
C PRO A 217 -24.31 31.18 -2.58
N HIS A 218 -23.01 30.98 -2.39
CA HIS A 218 -22.03 30.84 -3.46
C HIS A 218 -22.20 29.49 -4.17
N ILE A 219 -22.52 28.43 -3.42
CA ILE A 219 -22.85 27.11 -3.98
C ILE A 219 -24.12 27.19 -4.82
N SER A 220 -25.16 27.93 -4.39
CA SER A 220 -26.42 28.06 -5.15
C SER A 220 -26.20 28.68 -6.53
N THR A 221 -25.41 29.75 -6.61
CA THR A 221 -25.11 30.43 -7.88
C THR A 221 -24.30 29.54 -8.84
N LEU A 222 -23.38 28.74 -8.29
CA LEU A 222 -22.59 27.78 -9.06
C LEU A 222 -23.45 26.59 -9.52
N ALA A 223 -24.35 26.13 -8.67
CA ALA A 223 -25.26 25.01 -8.94
C ALA A 223 -26.16 25.32 -10.14
N ASP A 224 -26.68 26.54 -10.27
CA ASP A 224 -27.51 26.93 -11.42
C ASP A 224 -26.74 26.91 -12.75
N LYS A 225 -25.48 27.35 -12.75
CA LYS A 225 -24.60 27.28 -13.93
C LYS A 225 -24.29 25.83 -14.31
N ILE A 226 -23.95 25.00 -13.32
CA ILE A 226 -23.59 23.60 -13.55
C ILE A 226 -24.83 22.81 -13.98
N SER A 227 -26.00 23.07 -13.39
CA SER A 227 -27.27 22.44 -13.76
C SER A 227 -27.63 22.69 -15.23
N LYS A 228 -27.41 23.91 -15.72
CA LYS A 228 -27.56 24.23 -17.16
C LYS A 228 -26.58 23.48 -18.06
N GLN A 229 -25.34 23.25 -17.61
CA GLN A 229 -24.35 22.49 -18.38
C GLN A 229 -24.61 20.98 -18.38
N LEU A 230 -25.36 20.49 -17.40
CA LEU A 230 -25.72 19.08 -17.25
C LEU A 230 -27.17 18.80 -17.67
N SER A 231 -27.86 19.76 -18.30
CA SER A 231 -29.29 19.64 -18.66
C SER A 231 -29.60 18.48 -19.59
N ASP A 232 -28.62 18.07 -20.40
CA ASP A 232 -28.77 17.01 -21.39
C ASP A 232 -28.58 15.60 -20.79
N LEU A 233 -28.20 15.50 -19.50
CA LEU A 233 -28.02 14.24 -18.79
C LEU A 233 -29.24 13.94 -17.93
N SER A 234 -29.78 12.72 -18.06
CA SER A 234 -30.81 12.26 -17.13
C SER A 234 -30.23 12.13 -15.71
N ARG A 235 -31.10 12.18 -14.71
CA ARG A 235 -30.71 11.95 -13.31
C ARG A 235 -30.03 10.59 -13.15
N GLU A 236 -30.55 9.53 -13.77
CA GLU A 236 -29.96 8.20 -13.69
C GLU A 236 -28.56 8.17 -14.32
N ASP A 237 -28.37 8.80 -15.47
CA ASP A 237 -27.07 8.83 -16.15
C ASP A 237 -26.04 9.68 -15.42
N LEU A 238 -26.45 10.77 -14.77
CA LEU A 238 -25.60 11.58 -13.92
C LEU A 238 -25.12 10.77 -12.70
N ILE A 239 -26.02 10.01 -12.07
CA ILE A 239 -25.66 9.10 -10.96
C ILE A 239 -24.68 8.02 -11.44
N ARG A 240 -24.93 7.37 -12.58
CA ARG A 240 -24.02 6.35 -13.15
C ARG A 240 -22.63 6.93 -13.43
N ARG A 241 -22.56 8.14 -14.00
CA ARG A 241 -21.30 8.82 -14.29
C ARG A 241 -20.57 9.23 -13.02
N MET A 242 -21.25 9.74 -12.01
CA MET A 242 -20.63 10.06 -10.71
C MET A 242 -20.07 8.81 -10.04
N ILE A 243 -20.85 7.73 -9.98
CA ILE A 243 -20.37 6.44 -9.48
C ILE A 243 -19.14 6.02 -10.28
N THR A 244 -19.20 6.03 -11.61
CA THR A 244 -18.05 5.64 -12.47
C THR A 244 -16.79 6.47 -12.18
N LEU A 245 -16.93 7.79 -12.02
CA LEU A 245 -15.81 8.68 -11.74
C LEU A 245 -15.23 8.44 -10.34
N GLU A 246 -16.08 8.22 -9.34
CA GLU A 246 -15.63 7.89 -8.00
C GLU A 246 -14.92 6.54 -8.00
N LEU A 247 -15.44 5.56 -8.74
CA LEU A 247 -14.85 4.23 -8.85
C LEU A 247 -13.50 4.21 -9.56
N LYS A 248 -13.31 5.06 -10.57
CA LYS A 248 -12.03 5.21 -11.27
C LYS A 248 -10.92 5.79 -10.41
N LYS A 249 -11.25 6.47 -9.31
CA LYS A 249 -10.24 6.93 -8.34
C LYS A 249 -9.65 5.78 -7.53
N PHE A 250 -10.25 4.58 -7.57
CA PHE A 250 -9.78 3.43 -6.81
C PHE A 250 -8.90 2.50 -7.66
N SER A 251 -7.65 2.33 -7.21
CA SER A 251 -6.69 1.35 -7.72
C SER A 251 -7.19 -0.09 -7.51
N GLY A 252 -7.62 -0.74 -8.59
CA GLY A 252 -8.07 -2.15 -8.59
C GLY A 252 -9.52 -2.39 -9.00
N TYR A 253 -10.30 -1.35 -9.34
CA TYR A 253 -11.70 -1.51 -9.78
C TYR A 253 -11.88 -2.46 -10.99
N GLU A 254 -10.90 -2.51 -11.90
CA GLU A 254 -10.92 -3.42 -13.06
C GLU A 254 -10.90 -4.90 -12.65
N ASP A 255 -10.33 -5.24 -11.49
CA ASP A 255 -10.30 -6.61 -10.95
C ASP A 255 -11.63 -7.03 -10.28
N HIS A 256 -12.65 -6.16 -10.23
CA HIS A 256 -13.91 -6.39 -9.51
C HIS A 256 -15.15 -6.50 -10.40
N LEU A 257 -15.01 -6.26 -11.70
CA LEU A 257 -16.07 -6.52 -12.68
C LEU A 257 -16.17 -8.01 -13.07
N THR A 258 -15.25 -8.84 -12.59
CA THR A 258 -15.30 -10.30 -12.68
C THR A 258 -15.76 -10.88 -11.34
N GLU A 259 -16.97 -11.43 -11.32
CA GLU A 259 -17.56 -12.03 -10.12
C GLU A 259 -16.67 -13.13 -9.50
N PRO A 260 -16.68 -13.26 -8.16
CA PRO A 260 -15.92 -14.29 -7.46
C PRO A 260 -16.69 -15.61 -7.47
N GLU A 261 -16.54 -16.44 -8.51
CA GLU A 261 -16.94 -17.84 -8.39
C GLU A 261 -16.09 -18.56 -7.34
N GLU A 262 -16.81 -19.25 -6.45
CA GLU A 262 -16.33 -20.00 -5.30
C GLU A 262 -15.03 -20.76 -5.55
N ARG A 263 -13.95 -20.34 -4.86
CA ARG A 263 -12.72 -21.13 -4.75
C ARG A 263 -12.91 -22.26 -3.74
N LYS A 264 -13.67 -23.30 -4.12
CA LYS A 264 -13.46 -24.64 -3.55
C LYS A 264 -12.17 -25.21 -4.12
N GLY A 265 -11.30 -25.68 -3.22
CA GLY A 265 -9.96 -26.15 -3.51
C GLY A 265 -9.92 -27.16 -4.66
N LYS A 266 -9.51 -26.69 -5.83
CA LYS A 266 -8.81 -27.48 -6.84
C LYS A 266 -7.74 -26.59 -7.42
N THR A 267 -6.51 -27.09 -7.43
CA THR A 267 -5.37 -26.58 -8.16
C THR A 267 -5.82 -26.29 -9.61
N LYS A 268 -6.25 -25.06 -9.90
CA LYS A 268 -6.62 -24.65 -11.26
C LYS A 268 -5.33 -24.55 -12.06
N ARG A 269 -5.01 -25.68 -12.71
CA ARG A 269 -4.31 -25.77 -13.98
C ARG A 269 -4.74 -24.56 -14.79
N ARG A 270 -3.78 -23.70 -15.10
CA ARG A 270 -3.94 -22.54 -15.99
C ARG A 270 -4.70 -23.06 -17.20
N GLN A 271 -5.94 -22.62 -17.41
CA GLN A 271 -6.53 -22.76 -18.74
C GLN A 271 -5.60 -21.95 -19.63
N GLU A 272 -4.91 -22.67 -20.51
CA GLU A 272 -4.21 -22.05 -21.61
C GLU A 272 -5.19 -21.10 -22.29
N PRO A 273 -4.77 -19.86 -22.61
CA PRO A 273 -5.51 -19.05 -23.55
C PRO A 273 -5.76 -19.90 -24.80
N GLU A 274 -6.82 -19.63 -25.56
CA GLU A 274 -6.92 -20.10 -26.94
C GLU A 274 -5.54 -20.00 -27.60
N ASP A 275 -5.17 -21.01 -28.38
CA ASP A 275 -3.84 -21.26 -28.94
C ASP A 275 -3.43 -20.12 -29.90
N PHE A 276 -3.12 -18.95 -29.35
CA PHE A 276 -2.58 -17.82 -30.06
C PHE A 276 -1.10 -18.09 -30.21
N ASP A 277 -0.65 -18.32 -31.44
CA ASP A 277 0.77 -18.26 -31.75
C ASP A 277 1.28 -16.85 -31.40
N PHE A 278 2.25 -16.76 -30.49
CA PHE A 278 2.82 -15.49 -30.03
C PHE A 278 4.20 -15.29 -30.63
N THR A 279 4.41 -14.14 -31.28
CA THR A 279 5.73 -13.71 -31.72
C THR A 279 6.37 -12.83 -30.66
N ARG A 280 7.56 -13.22 -30.21
CA ARG A 280 8.39 -12.40 -29.32
C ARG A 280 9.07 -11.26 -30.09
N LEU A 281 8.90 -10.04 -29.62
CA LEU A 281 9.49 -8.82 -30.15
C LEU A 281 10.56 -8.29 -29.21
N PHE A 282 11.67 -7.83 -29.77
CA PHE A 282 12.74 -7.11 -29.08
C PHE A 282 12.51 -5.60 -29.18
N VAL A 283 12.83 -4.89 -28.11
CA VAL A 283 12.82 -3.42 -28.02
C VAL A 283 14.17 -2.92 -27.54
N ASN A 284 14.70 -1.89 -28.19
CA ASN A 284 16.00 -1.29 -27.86
C ASN A 284 16.03 -0.43 -26.57
N ALA A 285 14.99 -0.46 -25.74
CA ALA A 285 14.85 0.34 -24.52
C ALA A 285 14.60 -0.55 -23.28
N GLY A 286 15.21 -0.20 -22.16
CA GLY A 286 15.10 -0.93 -20.88
C GLY A 286 14.92 -0.02 -19.67
N LYS A 287 15.13 -0.56 -18.47
CA LYS A 287 14.98 0.18 -17.20
C LYS A 287 15.84 1.44 -17.13
N MET A 288 17.05 1.41 -17.68
CA MET A 288 17.95 2.57 -17.70
C MET A 288 17.42 3.71 -18.57
N ASP A 289 16.62 3.40 -19.59
CA ASP A 289 15.91 4.38 -20.40
C ASP A 289 14.62 4.89 -19.72
N GLY A 290 14.30 4.34 -18.56
CA GLY A 290 13.05 4.56 -17.82
C GLY A 290 11.85 3.78 -18.37
N LEU A 291 12.08 2.76 -19.19
CA LEU A 291 11.02 1.88 -19.65
C LEU A 291 10.59 0.96 -18.50
N ASN A 292 9.31 0.93 -18.21
CA ASN A 292 8.66 -0.01 -17.29
C ASN A 292 7.41 -0.61 -17.97
N ASN A 293 6.75 -1.57 -17.33
CA ASN A 293 5.58 -2.24 -17.92
C ASN A 293 4.46 -1.26 -18.27
N ALA A 294 4.16 -0.28 -17.40
CA ALA A 294 3.12 0.71 -17.66
C ALA A 294 3.47 1.63 -18.83
N GLU A 295 4.72 2.06 -18.95
CA GLU A 295 5.22 2.85 -20.07
C GLU A 295 5.13 2.09 -21.40
N LEU A 296 5.56 0.82 -21.41
CA LEU A 296 5.48 -0.02 -22.61
C LEU A 296 4.03 -0.22 -23.05
N LEU A 297 3.14 -0.54 -22.12
CA LEU A 297 1.70 -0.66 -22.38
C LEU A 297 1.10 0.67 -22.85
N GLY A 298 1.51 1.78 -22.26
CA GLY A 298 1.08 3.12 -22.65
C GLY A 298 1.55 3.52 -24.05
N ILE A 299 2.76 3.11 -24.47
CA ILE A 299 3.24 3.29 -25.84
C ILE A 299 2.42 2.46 -26.81
N ILE A 300 2.19 1.18 -26.50
CA ILE A 300 1.42 0.28 -27.37
C ILE A 300 -0.02 0.83 -27.52
N ASN A 301 -0.72 1.07 -26.42
CA ASN A 301 -2.12 1.51 -26.43
C ASN A 301 -2.35 2.85 -27.14
N ARG A 302 -1.42 3.82 -26.99
CA ARG A 302 -1.53 5.12 -27.69
C ARG A 302 -1.42 4.98 -29.20
N ASN A 303 -0.65 4.00 -29.68
CA ASN A 303 -0.37 3.83 -31.09
C ASN A 303 -1.29 2.80 -31.77
N THR A 304 -2.18 2.14 -31.02
CA THR A 304 -3.05 1.06 -31.53
C THR A 304 -4.54 1.38 -31.54
N ARG A 305 -4.91 2.65 -31.30
CA ARG A 305 -6.27 3.25 -31.49
C ARG A 305 -7.44 2.29 -31.22
N GLY A 306 -7.52 1.74 -30.01
CA GLY A 306 -8.69 0.99 -29.54
C GLY A 306 -8.80 -0.46 -30.01
N LYS A 307 -7.83 -1.00 -30.75
CA LYS A 307 -7.75 -2.46 -30.96
C LYS A 307 -7.22 -3.10 -29.67
N LYS A 308 -8.00 -3.99 -29.04
CA LYS A 308 -7.50 -4.87 -27.98
C LYS A 308 -6.44 -5.78 -28.61
N ILE A 309 -5.17 -5.58 -28.26
CA ILE A 309 -4.08 -6.45 -28.69
C ILE A 309 -3.75 -7.33 -27.49
N ALA A 310 -3.89 -8.64 -27.62
CA ALA A 310 -3.42 -9.54 -26.58
C ALA A 310 -1.89 -9.49 -26.54
N LEU A 311 -1.38 -9.11 -25.36
CA LEU A 311 0.05 -9.13 -25.07
C LEU A 311 0.35 -10.36 -24.24
N GLY A 312 1.34 -11.13 -24.68
CA GLY A 312 1.87 -12.27 -23.95
C GLY A 312 2.86 -11.82 -22.87
N LYS A 313 3.96 -12.55 -22.73
CA LYS A 313 4.98 -12.23 -21.73
C LYS A 313 5.71 -10.92 -22.05
N ILE A 314 5.97 -10.11 -21.01
CA ILE A 314 6.79 -8.89 -21.08
C ILE A 314 8.02 -9.08 -20.18
N ASP A 315 9.22 -8.90 -20.74
CA ASP A 315 10.50 -9.00 -20.05
C ASP A 315 11.29 -7.68 -20.19
N ILE A 316 11.19 -6.79 -19.20
CA ILE A 316 11.97 -5.53 -19.17
C ILE A 316 13.36 -5.78 -18.58
N LYS A 317 14.42 -5.63 -19.40
CA LYS A 317 15.83 -5.76 -18.98
C LYS A 317 16.44 -4.39 -18.68
N LYS A 318 17.70 -4.38 -18.27
CA LYS A 318 18.42 -3.16 -17.86
C LYS A 318 18.57 -2.16 -19.02
N ARG A 319 18.93 -2.64 -20.22
CA ARG A 319 19.24 -1.83 -21.41
C ARG A 319 18.32 -2.05 -22.62
N TYR A 320 17.52 -3.11 -22.60
CA TYR A 320 16.62 -3.51 -23.67
C TYR A 320 15.43 -4.25 -23.06
N SER A 321 14.43 -4.62 -23.86
CA SER A 321 13.26 -5.36 -23.38
C SER A 321 12.70 -6.30 -24.43
N PHE A 322 11.85 -7.24 -23.99
CA PHE A 322 11.05 -8.07 -24.88
C PHE A 322 9.58 -8.01 -24.52
N PHE A 323 8.72 -8.21 -25.50
CA PHE A 323 7.31 -8.46 -25.27
C PHE A 323 6.75 -9.37 -26.36
N GLU A 324 5.72 -10.15 -26.02
CA GLU A 324 5.05 -11.05 -26.95
C GLU A 324 3.74 -10.43 -27.42
N VAL A 325 3.45 -10.61 -28.70
CA VAL A 325 2.19 -10.21 -29.35
C VAL A 325 1.70 -11.35 -30.22
N GLU A 326 0.40 -11.42 -30.48
CA GLU A 326 -0.16 -12.38 -31.43
C GLU A 326 0.62 -12.33 -32.77
N SER A 327 1.03 -13.49 -33.28
CA SER A 327 1.91 -13.63 -34.45
C SER A 327 1.36 -12.95 -35.69
N ASN A 328 0.03 -12.97 -35.88
CA ASN A 328 -0.67 -12.27 -36.96
C ASN A 328 -0.63 -10.72 -36.83
N LYS A 329 -0.34 -10.18 -35.64
CA LYS A 329 -0.22 -8.73 -35.36
C LYS A 329 1.23 -8.26 -35.26
N ALA A 330 2.20 -9.17 -35.21
CA ALA A 330 3.61 -8.84 -34.99
C ALA A 330 4.17 -7.86 -36.04
N ALA A 331 3.86 -8.05 -37.32
CA ALA A 331 4.32 -7.17 -38.39
C ALA A 331 3.70 -5.76 -38.31
N GLU A 332 2.41 -5.67 -37.96
CA GLU A 332 1.71 -4.41 -37.72
C GLU A 332 2.35 -3.66 -36.55
N MET A 333 2.63 -4.37 -35.45
CA MET A 333 3.28 -3.80 -34.25
C MET A 333 4.68 -3.28 -34.51
N ILE A 334 5.51 -4.03 -35.23
CA ILE A 334 6.86 -3.58 -35.61
C ILE A 334 6.78 -2.27 -36.42
N ARG A 335 5.88 -2.20 -37.40
CA ARG A 335 5.73 -1.00 -38.25
C ARG A 335 5.27 0.21 -37.45
N ILE A 336 4.29 0.02 -36.57
CA ILE A 336 3.73 1.10 -35.75
C ILE A 336 4.74 1.59 -34.72
N LEU A 337 5.40 0.68 -34.00
CA LEU A 337 6.26 1.07 -32.89
C LEU A 337 7.60 1.67 -33.35
N ASN A 338 8.08 1.31 -34.54
CA ASN A 338 9.30 1.91 -35.13
C ASN A 338 9.15 3.38 -35.52
N THR A 339 7.95 3.95 -35.54
CA THR A 339 7.73 5.39 -35.77
C THR A 339 7.66 6.18 -34.46
N VAL A 340 7.68 5.50 -33.31
CA VAL A 340 7.53 6.12 -32.00
C VAL A 340 8.88 6.60 -31.49
N ARG A 341 8.91 7.81 -30.92
CA ARG A 341 10.00 8.26 -30.05
C ARG A 341 9.64 8.04 -28.60
N PHE A 342 10.53 7.36 -27.89
CA PHE A 342 10.44 7.20 -26.45
C PHE A 342 11.51 8.08 -25.81
N ARG A 343 11.07 9.19 -25.21
CA ARG A 343 11.96 10.22 -24.66
C ARG A 343 12.94 10.70 -25.75
N ASN A 344 14.24 10.66 -25.48
CA ASN A 344 15.27 11.17 -26.40
C ASN A 344 15.81 10.12 -27.38
N ARG A 345 15.11 9.00 -27.60
CA ARG A 345 15.55 7.95 -28.51
C ARG A 345 14.42 7.37 -29.37
N ASP A 346 14.80 6.87 -30.54
CA ASP A 346 13.88 6.15 -31.41
C ASP A 346 13.59 4.77 -30.83
N PHE A 347 12.29 4.45 -30.70
CA PHE A 347 11.81 3.20 -30.15
C PHE A 347 11.86 2.11 -31.22
N ARG A 348 12.95 1.35 -31.25
CA ARG A 348 13.16 0.33 -32.29
C ARG A 348 12.66 -1.02 -31.84
N VAL A 349 11.77 -1.60 -32.64
CA VAL A 349 11.12 -2.89 -32.42
C VAL A 349 11.40 -3.81 -33.60
N GLN A 350 11.77 -5.05 -33.31
CA GLN A 350 12.02 -6.09 -34.33
C GLN A 350 11.65 -7.47 -33.78
N LYS A 351 11.43 -8.46 -34.66
CA LYS A 351 11.24 -9.85 -34.21
C LYS A 351 12.50 -10.32 -33.48
N ALA A 352 12.32 -10.99 -32.34
CA ALA A 352 13.45 -11.54 -31.60
C ALA A 352 14.00 -12.76 -32.35
N GLY A 353 15.14 -12.60 -33.02
CA GLY A 353 15.90 -13.72 -33.60
C GLY A 353 16.99 -14.21 -32.64
N ASP A 354 17.36 -15.49 -32.74
CA ASP A 354 18.39 -16.13 -31.89
C ASP A 354 19.75 -15.41 -31.91
N HIS A 355 20.07 -14.71 -33.00
CA HIS A 355 21.34 -13.97 -33.14
C HIS A 355 21.39 -12.69 -32.28
N LEU A 356 20.27 -11.96 -32.15
CA LEU A 356 20.18 -10.73 -31.37
C LEU A 356 20.20 -11.03 -29.86
N ILE A 357 19.60 -12.15 -29.45
CA ILE A 357 19.60 -12.61 -28.06
C ILE A 357 21.04 -12.88 -27.60
N LYS A 358 21.90 -13.46 -28.44
CA LYS A 358 23.31 -13.74 -28.13
C LYS A 358 24.18 -12.47 -28.05
N GLU A 359 23.93 -11.49 -28.92
CA GLU A 359 24.74 -10.27 -29.00
C GLU A 359 24.53 -9.35 -27.78
N PHE A 360 23.29 -9.17 -27.33
CA PHE A 360 22.98 -8.38 -26.14
C PHE A 360 23.22 -9.13 -24.82
N SER A 361 23.09 -10.46 -24.80
CA SER A 361 23.45 -11.27 -23.61
C SER A 361 24.97 -11.30 -23.36
N ARG A 362 25.80 -11.25 -24.42
CA ARG A 362 27.25 -11.06 -24.28
C ARG A 362 27.60 -9.67 -23.75
N ALA A 363 26.92 -8.63 -24.21
CA ALA A 363 27.14 -7.26 -23.72
C ALA A 363 26.79 -7.08 -22.22
N ASP A 364 25.78 -7.81 -21.73
CA ASP A 364 25.44 -7.82 -20.30
C ASP A 364 26.44 -8.66 -19.46
N MET A 365 27.06 -9.72 -20.01
CA MET A 365 28.12 -10.47 -19.33
C MET A 365 29.45 -9.69 -19.22
N VAL A 366 29.81 -8.89 -20.21
CA VAL A 366 31.08 -8.12 -20.21
C VAL A 366 31.05 -6.97 -19.20
N SER A 367 29.88 -6.44 -18.84
CA SER A 367 29.77 -5.37 -17.84
C SER A 367 29.88 -5.85 -16.39
N ASP A 368 29.73 -7.15 -16.12
CA ASP A 368 29.76 -7.70 -14.75
C ASP A 368 31.14 -8.28 -14.37
N GLN A 369 32.10 -8.43 -15.30
CA GLN A 369 33.46 -8.92 -15.00
C GLN A 369 34.47 -7.82 -14.62
N ASN A 370 34.23 -6.56 -14.97
CA ASN A 370 35.18 -5.47 -14.68
C ASN A 370 35.03 -4.82 -13.29
N PHE A 371 34.24 -5.40 -12.37
CA PHE A 371 34.11 -4.92 -10.99
C PHE A 371 34.68 -5.88 -9.93
N LEU A 372 35.27 -7.02 -10.32
CA LEU A 372 35.80 -8.04 -9.41
C LEU A 372 37.32 -8.26 -9.46
N ILE A 373 38.10 -7.40 -10.15
CA ILE A 373 39.58 -7.51 -10.20
C ILE A 373 40.32 -6.23 -9.71
N SER A 374 39.64 -5.15 -9.28
CA SER A 374 40.31 -3.90 -8.85
C SER A 374 40.37 -3.66 -7.33
N SER A 375 40.29 -4.69 -6.48
CA SER A 375 40.45 -4.52 -5.02
C SER A 375 41.38 -5.55 -4.37
N ARG A 376 42.40 -5.98 -5.13
CA ARG A 376 43.65 -6.54 -4.60
C ARG A 376 44.82 -5.87 -5.33
N ASN A 377 45.17 -4.69 -4.85
CA ASN A 377 46.55 -4.25 -4.59
C ASN A 377 46.49 -3.09 -3.61
#